data_AF-Q6T4P2-F1
#
_entry.id   AF-Q6T4P2-F1
#
_cell.length_a   1.000
_cell.length_b   1.000
_cell.length_c   1.000
_cell.angle_alpha   90.00
_cell.angle_beta   90.00
_cell.angle_gamma   90.00
#
_symmetry.space_group_name_H-M   'P 1'
#
loop_
_entity.id
_entity.type
_entity.pdbx_description
1 polymer ?
#
loop_
_entity_poly.entity_id
_entity_poly.type
_entity_poly.pdbx_seq_one_letter_code
_entity_poly.pdbx_strand_id
1 'polypeptide(L)'
;SIPSIKFCLDNGAKSVVLMSHLGRPDGIPMPDKYSLEPVAVELKSLLGKDVLFLKDCVGPEVEKACADPAAGSVILLENLRFHVEEEG
;
A
#
# COMPACT_ATOMS: atom_id res chain seq x y z
N SER A 1 -12.05 -6.01 -0.53
CA SER A 1 -11.20 -5.01 0.16
C SER A 1 -11.84 -3.63 0.28
N ILE A 2 -12.52 -3.09 -0.76
CA ILE A 2 -13.13 -1.75 -0.71
C ILE A 2 -14.09 -1.51 0.47
N PRO A 3 -15.02 -2.43 0.82
CA PRO A 3 -15.92 -2.22 1.96
C PRO A 3 -15.17 -2.07 3.30
N SER A 4 -14.10 -2.84 3.50
CA SER A 4 -13.27 -2.78 4.71
C SER A 4 -12.52 -1.46 4.82
N ILE A 5 -11.96 -0.97 3.71
CA ILE A 5 -11.26 0.33 3.67
C ILE A 5 -12.22 1.46 4.04
N LYS A 6 -13.40 1.49 3.38
CA LYS A 6 -14.43 2.49 3.66
C LYS A 6 -14.88 2.42 5.12
N PHE A 7 -15.14 1.22 5.63
CA PHE A 7 -15.51 1.03 7.04
C PHE A 7 -14.48 1.64 8.00
N CYS A 8 -13.18 1.38 7.82
CA CYS A 8 -12.16 1.97 8.68
C CYS A 8 -12.19 3.51 8.63
N LEU A 9 -12.27 4.08 7.43
CA LEU A 9 -12.29 5.53 7.22
C LEU A 9 -13.57 6.17 7.82
N ASP A 10 -14.72 5.56 7.61
CA ASP A 10 -16.02 6.03 8.10
C ASP A 10 -16.11 5.97 9.63
N ASN A 11 -15.36 5.05 10.26
CA ASN A 11 -15.24 4.93 11.73
C ASN A 11 -14.09 5.78 12.30
N GLY A 12 -13.52 6.72 11.53
CA GLY A 12 -12.56 7.69 12.03
C GLY A 12 -11.13 7.17 12.16
N ALA A 13 -10.75 6.12 11.41
CA ALA A 13 -9.35 5.71 11.35
C ALA A 13 -8.48 6.87 10.84
N LYS A 14 -7.39 7.15 11.55
CA LYS A 14 -6.42 8.18 11.15
C LYS A 14 -5.79 7.85 9.80
N SER A 15 -5.45 6.59 9.58
CA SER A 15 -4.96 6.11 8.28
C SER A 15 -5.32 4.65 8.05
N VAL A 16 -5.31 4.25 6.78
CA VAL A 16 -5.39 2.86 6.33
C VAL A 16 -4.17 2.57 5.48
N VAL A 17 -3.27 1.74 6.00
CA VAL A 17 -2.08 1.26 5.28
C VAL A 17 -2.41 -0.10 4.67
N LEU A 18 -2.26 -0.21 3.36
CA LEU A 18 -2.54 -1.40 2.57
C LEU A 18 -1.22 -2.02 2.15
N MET A 19 -1.12 -3.32 2.36
CA MET A 19 0.02 -4.14 1.98
C MET A 19 -0.52 -5.32 1.20
N SER A 20 0.12 -5.66 0.09
CA SER A 20 -0.29 -6.78 -0.75
C SER A 20 0.91 -7.31 -1.51
N HIS A 21 0.72 -8.43 -2.18
CA HIS A 21 1.67 -8.96 -3.14
C HIS A 21 1.02 -9.05 -4.53
N LEU A 22 1.88 -9.08 -5.55
CA LEU A 22 1.49 -9.36 -6.93
C LEU A 22 2.47 -10.36 -7.55
N GLY A 23 1.95 -11.46 -8.07
CA GLY A 23 2.76 -12.52 -8.67
C GLY A 23 3.68 -13.25 -7.67
N ARG A 24 4.79 -13.75 -8.20
CA ARG A 24 5.85 -14.46 -7.47
C ARG A 24 7.22 -13.93 -7.89
N PRO A 25 7.62 -12.77 -7.36
CA PRO A 25 8.95 -12.20 -7.61
C PRO A 25 10.07 -12.87 -6.78
N ASP A 26 9.74 -13.83 -5.91
CA ASP A 26 10.69 -14.66 -5.13
C ASP A 26 11.77 -13.83 -4.40
N GLY A 27 11.38 -12.69 -3.81
CA GLY A 27 12.29 -11.79 -3.10
C GLY A 27 13.15 -10.89 -3.98
N ILE A 28 12.88 -10.81 -5.28
CA ILE A 28 13.61 -9.96 -6.23
C ILE A 28 12.73 -8.79 -6.65
N PRO A 29 13.14 -7.53 -6.41
CA PRO A 29 12.40 -6.37 -6.88
C PRO A 29 12.23 -6.37 -8.40
N MET A 30 10.98 -6.51 -8.87
CA MET A 30 10.61 -6.49 -10.29
C MET A 30 9.53 -5.42 -10.56
N PRO A 31 9.84 -4.13 -10.34
CA PRO A 31 8.85 -3.05 -10.38
C PRO A 31 8.15 -2.94 -11.74
N ASP A 32 8.86 -3.14 -12.85
CA ASP A 32 8.29 -3.01 -14.20
C ASP A 32 7.20 -4.07 -14.52
N LYS A 33 7.17 -5.18 -13.78
CA LYS A 33 6.29 -6.33 -14.05
C LYS A 33 5.29 -6.59 -12.94
N TYR A 34 5.70 -6.38 -11.69
CA TYR A 34 4.94 -6.78 -10.51
C TYR A 34 4.77 -5.65 -9.49
N SER A 35 4.97 -4.39 -9.88
CA SER A 35 4.63 -3.25 -9.01
C SER A 35 3.12 -3.16 -8.78
N LEU A 36 2.76 -2.67 -7.59
CA LEU A 36 1.39 -2.30 -7.21
C LEU A 36 1.02 -0.86 -7.58
N GLU A 37 1.91 -0.08 -8.19
CA GLU A 37 1.62 1.26 -8.69
C GLU A 37 0.33 1.36 -9.54
N PRO A 38 0.08 0.49 -10.55
CA PRO A 38 -1.18 0.54 -11.30
C PRO A 38 -2.41 0.25 -10.43
N VAL A 39 -2.24 -0.53 -9.35
CA VAL A 39 -3.32 -0.81 -8.39
C VAL A 39 -3.64 0.42 -7.55
N ALA A 40 -2.65 1.25 -7.19
CA ALA A 40 -2.89 2.52 -6.50
C ALA A 40 -3.78 3.47 -7.34
N VAL A 41 -3.54 3.53 -8.66
CA VAL A 41 -4.33 4.36 -9.58
C VAL A 41 -5.78 3.89 -9.63
N GLU A 42 -6.01 2.59 -9.78
CA GLU A 42 -7.36 2.02 -9.80
C GLU A 42 -8.06 2.19 -8.44
N LEU A 43 -7.34 1.97 -7.35
CA LEU A 43 -7.86 2.13 -5.99
C LEU A 43 -8.31 3.57 -5.72
N LYS A 44 -7.53 4.56 -6.19
CA LYS A 44 -7.91 5.98 -6.13
C LYS A 44 -9.23 6.23 -6.86
N SER A 45 -9.40 5.67 -8.05
CA SER A 45 -10.66 5.77 -8.82
C SER A 45 -11.85 5.18 -8.06
N LEU A 46 -11.70 3.96 -7.53
CA LEU A 46 -12.76 3.24 -6.82
C LEU A 46 -13.14 3.86 -5.46
N LEU A 47 -12.16 4.44 -4.76
CA LEU A 47 -12.38 5.09 -3.46
C LEU A 47 -12.84 6.55 -3.60
N GLY A 48 -12.54 7.21 -4.72
CA GLY A 48 -12.75 8.65 -4.88
C GLY A 48 -11.91 9.47 -3.90
N LYS A 49 -10.77 8.93 -3.45
CA LYS A 49 -9.84 9.52 -2.49
C LYS A 49 -8.41 9.32 -2.96
N ASP A 50 -7.52 10.25 -2.61
CA ASP A 50 -6.11 10.08 -2.89
C ASP A 50 -5.53 8.88 -2.16
N VAL A 51 -4.70 8.13 -2.88
CA VAL A 51 -3.94 6.98 -2.38
C VAL A 51 -2.47 7.34 -2.50
N LEU A 52 -1.76 7.40 -1.37
CA LEU A 52 -0.33 7.59 -1.35
C LEU A 52 0.35 6.25 -1.64
N PHE A 53 1.00 6.14 -2.79
CA PHE A 53 1.81 4.96 -3.13
C PHE A 53 3.25 5.16 -2.68
N LEU A 54 3.79 4.18 -1.95
CA LEU A 54 5.20 4.14 -1.56
C LEU A 54 5.91 3.05 -2.37
N LYS A 55 7.09 3.37 -2.89
CA LYS A 55 7.90 2.48 -3.76
C LYS A 55 8.61 1.36 -3.00
N ASP A 56 8.38 1.28 -1.70
CA ASP A 56 8.88 0.23 -0.83
C ASP A 56 7.81 -0.07 0.23
N CYS A 57 7.94 -1.19 0.93
CA CYS A 57 7.07 -1.61 2.02
C CYS A 57 7.74 -1.58 3.39
N VAL A 58 9.04 -1.36 3.45
CA VAL A 58 9.82 -1.24 4.69
C VAL A 58 10.81 -0.07 4.61
N GLY A 59 11.44 0.25 5.74
CA GLY A 59 12.50 1.24 5.81
C GLY A 59 12.05 2.62 6.27
N PRO A 60 13.01 3.54 6.49
CA PRO A 60 12.79 4.79 7.20
C PRO A 60 11.83 5.74 6.47
N GLU A 61 11.77 5.70 5.14
CA GLU A 61 10.84 6.51 4.36
C GLU A 61 9.39 6.04 4.54
N VAL A 62 9.17 4.73 4.58
CA VAL A 62 7.86 4.12 4.83
C VAL A 62 7.40 4.41 6.26
N GLU A 63 8.30 4.22 7.25
CA GLU A 63 8.01 4.54 8.64
C GLU A 63 7.63 6.01 8.81
N LYS A 64 8.39 6.93 8.19
CA LYS A 64 8.12 8.36 8.26
C LYS A 64 6.76 8.73 7.63
N ALA A 65 6.41 8.12 6.50
CA ALA A 65 5.13 8.35 5.85
C ALA A 65 3.93 7.81 6.66
N CYS A 66 4.13 6.70 7.38
CA CYS A 66 3.10 6.06 8.18
C CYS A 66 3.01 6.58 9.63
N ALA A 67 4.02 7.28 10.14
CA ALA A 67 4.09 7.73 11.54
C ALA A 67 2.98 8.71 11.93
N ASP A 68 2.74 9.73 11.11
CA ASP A 68 1.73 10.77 11.38
C ASP A 68 1.07 11.31 10.10
N PRO A 69 0.32 10.46 9.37
CA PRO A 69 -0.40 10.89 8.19
C PRO A 69 -1.63 11.72 8.57
N ALA A 70 -2.13 12.49 7.60
CA ALA A 70 -3.39 13.21 7.75
C ALA A 70 -4.55 12.26 8.05
N ALA A 71 -5.55 12.73 8.80
CA ALA A 71 -6.71 11.91 9.14
C ALA A 71 -7.45 11.46 7.87
N GLY A 72 -7.75 10.15 7.80
CA GLY A 72 -8.39 9.52 6.66
C GLY A 72 -7.45 9.24 5.48
N SER A 73 -6.13 9.29 5.67
CA SER A 73 -5.16 8.93 4.62
C SER A 73 -5.24 7.45 4.25
N VAL A 74 -5.12 7.16 2.95
CA VAL A 74 -4.97 5.80 2.43
C VAL A 74 -3.57 5.69 1.83
N ILE A 75 -2.80 4.70 2.29
CA ILE A 75 -1.42 4.45 1.88
C ILE A 75 -1.37 3.05 1.30
N LEU A 76 -0.80 2.88 0.10
CA LEU A 76 -0.50 1.58 -0.50
C LEU A 76 1.02 1.42 -0.56
N LEU A 77 1.52 0.35 0.05
CA LEU A 77 2.93 -0.01 -0.03
C LEU A 77 3.22 -0.83 -1.28
N GLU A 78 4.49 -0.88 -1.67
CA GLU A 78 4.94 -1.73 -2.76
C GLU A 78 4.80 -3.23 -2.41
N ASN A 79 4.88 -4.06 -3.44
CA ASN A 79 4.77 -5.51 -3.38
C ASN A 79 5.69 -6.14 -2.30
N LEU A 80 5.07 -6.73 -1.28
CA LEU A 80 5.77 -7.35 -0.16
C LEU A 80 6.78 -8.42 -0.59
N ARG A 81 6.47 -9.16 -1.67
CA ARG A 81 7.34 -10.24 -2.17
C ARG A 81 8.57 -9.75 -2.91
N PHE A 82 8.76 -8.44 -3.06
CA PHE A 82 10.06 -7.88 -3.46
C PHE A 82 11.12 -8.06 -2.38
N HIS A 83 10.71 -8.38 -1.15
CA HIS A 83 11.57 -8.74 -0.03
C HIS A 83 11.44 -10.25 0.21
N VAL A 84 12.58 -10.94 0.32
CA VAL A 84 12.64 -12.40 0.50
C VAL A 84 12.04 -12.83 1.84
N GLU A 85 12.05 -11.92 2.81
CA GLU A 85 11.57 -12.08 4.17
C GLU A 85 10.06 -12.32 4.26
N GLU A 86 9.28 -12.00 3.22
CA GLU A 86 7.82 -12.19 3.19
C GLU A 86 7.40 -13.65 2.91
N GLU A 87 8.19 -14.43 2.15
CA GLU A 87 7.86 -15.82 1.79
C GLU A 87 8.62 -16.87 2.63
N GLY A 88 9.35 -16.42 3.67
CA GLY A 88 10.19 -17.25 4.55
C GLY A 88 9.45 -18.14 5.54
#